data_AF-A0A1A8KEG2-F1
#
_entry.id   AF-A0A1A8KEG2-F1
#
_cell.length_a   1.000
_cell.length_b   1.000
_cell.length_c   1.000
_cell.angle_alpha   90.00
_cell.angle_beta   90.00
_cell.angle_gamma   90.00
#
_symmetry.space_group_name_H-M   'P 1'
#
loop_
_entity.id
_entity.type
_entity.pdbx_description
1 polymer ?
#
loop_
_entity_poly.entity_id
_entity_poly.type
_entity_poly.pdbx_seq_one_letter_code
_entity_poly.pdbx_strand_id
1 'polypeptide(L)'
;LFRISSSLECRSGERLLLSRYLGDVHPFHHLITTQYSAYIMDERFPCTPMLKWDHMMKAPPIFCHVVPPSAASDSGKDKTTKVLLGSQRSQEIMMLQYSGGRVDPCYSRGSVQALLQPKESLKHLLDQVPHRLDTATKRLSAPATGLTCIQREARGKGHSQESVCVLQLTEDGDIFYQVLEHKLQTRNTSGALALGDEHRPNVN
;
A
#
# COMPACT_ATOMS: atom_id res chain seq x y z
N LEU A 1 15.52 -24.91 4.30
CA LEU A 1 14.72 -24.46 3.14
C LEU A 1 13.30 -24.18 3.62
N PHE A 2 12.83 -22.94 3.51
CA PHE A 2 11.47 -22.53 3.88
C PHE A 2 10.46 -23.35 3.07
N ARG A 3 9.55 -24.05 3.76
CA ARG A 3 8.50 -24.84 3.14
C ARG A 3 7.18 -24.11 3.38
N ILE A 4 6.76 -23.33 2.38
CA ILE A 4 5.50 -22.56 2.39
C ILE A 4 4.32 -23.47 2.81
N SER A 5 4.34 -24.75 2.42
CA SER A 5 3.27 -25.71 2.73
C SER A 5 3.16 -26.16 4.19
N SER A 6 4.08 -25.78 5.09
CA SER A 6 4.08 -26.28 6.49
C SER A 6 3.90 -25.21 7.56
N SER A 7 3.74 -23.93 7.19
CA SER A 7 3.36 -22.90 8.17
C SER A 7 1.85 -22.91 8.39
N LEU A 8 1.42 -22.81 9.65
CA LEU A 8 -0.01 -22.89 10.05
C LEU A 8 -0.87 -21.80 9.40
N GLU A 9 -0.26 -20.70 8.97
CA GLU A 9 -0.95 -19.57 8.32
C GLU A 9 -0.97 -19.67 6.79
N CYS A 10 -0.26 -20.63 6.16
CA CYS A 10 -0.25 -20.76 4.71
C CYS A 10 -1.35 -21.70 4.23
N ARG A 11 -2.06 -21.32 3.15
CA ARG A 11 -3.03 -22.24 2.52
C ARG A 11 -2.26 -23.34 1.79
N SER A 12 -2.71 -24.58 1.95
CA SER A 12 -2.12 -25.71 1.23
C SER A 12 -2.25 -25.51 -0.28
N GLY A 13 -1.16 -25.73 -1.03
CA GLY A 13 -1.14 -25.64 -2.50
C GLY A 13 -0.85 -24.25 -3.08
N GLU A 14 -0.54 -23.25 -2.25
CA GLU A 14 -0.12 -21.94 -2.75
C GLU A 14 1.18 -22.02 -3.56
N ARG A 15 1.20 -21.36 -4.72
CA ARG A 15 2.39 -21.25 -5.57
C ARG A 15 3.09 -19.94 -5.29
N LEU A 16 4.41 -20.00 -5.11
CA LEU A 16 5.27 -18.82 -5.10
C LEU A 16 5.27 -18.18 -6.48
N LEU A 17 5.06 -16.87 -6.54
CA LEU A 17 4.99 -16.11 -7.79
C LEU A 17 6.13 -15.13 -7.92
N LEU A 18 6.39 -14.38 -6.84
CA LEU A 18 7.47 -13.41 -6.78
C LEU A 18 8.23 -13.58 -5.47
N SER A 19 9.54 -13.44 -5.55
CA SER A 19 10.41 -13.22 -4.40
C SER A 19 11.23 -11.97 -4.66
N ARG A 20 11.28 -11.07 -3.68
CA ARG A 20 12.07 -9.83 -3.75
C ARG A 20 12.82 -9.64 -2.44
N TYR A 21 14.15 -9.55 -2.55
CA TYR A 21 14.98 -9.11 -1.44
C TYR A 21 14.71 -7.63 -1.13
N LEU A 22 14.56 -7.31 0.16
CA LEU A 22 14.21 -5.98 0.64
C LEU A 22 15.42 -5.25 1.24
N GLY A 23 16.64 -5.54 0.77
CA GLY A 23 17.88 -4.95 1.31
C GLY A 23 17.91 -3.43 1.37
N ASP A 24 17.22 -2.76 0.42
CA ASP A 24 17.09 -1.30 0.36
C ASP A 24 16.36 -0.71 1.58
N VAL A 25 15.56 -1.52 2.29
CA VAL A 25 14.78 -1.10 3.46
C VAL A 25 15.15 -1.87 4.73
N HIS A 26 15.50 -3.15 4.60
CA HIS A 26 15.89 -4.01 5.71
C HIS A 26 16.87 -5.11 5.26
N PRO A 27 18.02 -5.27 5.94
CA PRO A 27 19.11 -6.12 5.47
C PRO A 27 18.79 -7.63 5.43
N PHE A 28 17.80 -8.08 6.20
CA PHE A 28 17.46 -9.50 6.31
C PHE A 28 16.06 -9.85 5.78
N HIS A 29 15.30 -8.88 5.26
CA HIS A 29 13.92 -9.16 4.87
C HIS A 29 13.79 -9.55 3.40
N HIS A 30 12.85 -10.45 3.16
CA HIS A 30 12.37 -10.82 1.83
C HIS A 30 10.86 -10.69 1.77
N LEU A 31 10.38 -10.15 0.66
CA LEU A 31 8.98 -10.26 0.28
C LEU A 31 8.79 -11.53 -0.54
N ILE A 32 7.82 -12.34 -0.17
CA ILE A 32 7.35 -13.47 -0.95
C ILE A 32 5.87 -13.26 -1.26
N THR A 33 5.47 -13.38 -2.52
CA THR A 33 4.06 -13.37 -2.88
C THR A 33 3.62 -14.69 -3.46
N THR A 34 2.37 -15.04 -3.15
CA THR A 34 1.65 -16.17 -3.70
C THR A 34 0.41 -15.66 -4.43
N GLN A 35 -0.44 -16.57 -4.88
CA GLN A 35 -1.69 -16.24 -5.57
C GLN A 35 -2.67 -15.45 -4.69
N TYR A 36 -2.58 -15.60 -3.37
CA TYR A 36 -3.56 -15.06 -2.41
C TYR A 36 -2.93 -14.19 -1.33
N SER A 37 -1.66 -14.41 -1.03
CA SER A 37 -1.02 -13.82 0.14
C SER A 37 0.36 -13.27 -0.16
N ALA A 38 0.80 -12.34 0.67
CA ALA A 38 2.13 -11.77 0.69
C ALA A 38 2.75 -11.94 2.07
N TYR A 39 4.04 -12.25 2.11
CA TYR A 39 4.76 -12.60 3.32
C TYR A 39 6.02 -11.76 3.43
N ILE A 40 6.29 -11.22 4.63
CA ILE A 40 7.65 -10.80 5.00
C ILE A 40 8.33 -11.98 5.67
N MET A 41 9.45 -12.39 5.11
CA MET A 41 10.34 -13.37 5.70
C MET A 41 11.59 -12.66 6.23
N ASP A 42 12.17 -13.20 7.30
CA ASP A 42 13.50 -12.80 7.78
C ASP A 42 14.47 -13.98 7.62
N GLU A 43 15.61 -13.75 6.97
CA GLU A 43 16.62 -14.79 6.75
C GLU A 43 17.17 -15.38 8.05
N ARG A 44 17.17 -14.61 9.14
CA ARG A 44 17.60 -15.07 10.47
C ARG A 44 16.59 -16.02 11.10
N PHE A 45 15.34 -16.00 10.62
CA PHE A 45 14.23 -16.84 11.07
C PHE A 45 13.53 -17.52 9.88
N PRO A 46 14.24 -18.37 9.11
CA PRO A 46 13.82 -18.81 7.77
C PRO A 46 12.60 -19.74 7.76
N CYS A 47 12.14 -20.21 8.92
CA CYS A 47 11.00 -21.10 9.05
C CYS A 47 9.70 -20.39 9.47
N THR A 48 9.76 -19.10 9.81
CA THR A 48 8.63 -18.36 10.39
C THR A 48 8.41 -17.06 9.61
N PRO A 49 7.23 -16.86 9.00
CA PRO A 49 6.92 -15.56 8.41
C PRO A 49 6.84 -14.51 9.52
N MET A 50 7.45 -13.35 9.27
CA MET A 50 7.36 -12.20 10.18
C MET A 50 6.00 -11.53 10.06
N LEU A 51 5.45 -11.45 8.84
CA LEU A 51 4.13 -10.93 8.55
C LEU A 51 3.51 -11.69 7.39
N LYS A 52 2.18 -11.76 7.41
CA LYS A 52 1.34 -12.25 6.31
C LYS A 52 0.21 -11.26 6.04
N TRP A 53 -0.05 -10.99 4.76
CA TRP A 53 -1.27 -10.34 4.29
C TRP A 53 -1.99 -11.22 3.29
N ASP A 54 -3.32 -11.24 3.35
CA ASP A 54 -4.15 -11.70 2.24
C ASP A 54 -4.45 -10.48 1.36
N HIS A 55 -3.85 -10.42 0.17
CA HIS A 55 -3.91 -9.22 -0.67
C HIS A 55 -5.22 -9.10 -1.47
N MET A 56 -6.07 -10.15 -1.49
CA MET A 56 -7.41 -10.16 -2.10
C MET A 56 -7.47 -9.73 -3.58
N MET A 57 -6.37 -9.87 -4.32
CA MET A 57 -6.35 -9.52 -5.75
C MET A 57 -7.04 -10.61 -6.56
N LYS A 58 -7.82 -10.21 -7.58
CA LYS A 58 -8.51 -11.14 -8.49
C LYS A 58 -7.54 -11.93 -9.36
N ALA A 59 -6.39 -11.33 -9.65
CA ALA A 59 -5.31 -11.98 -10.37
C ALA A 59 -4.00 -11.85 -9.59
N PRO A 60 -3.12 -12.86 -9.69
CA PRO A 60 -1.88 -12.92 -8.94
C PRO A 60 -0.98 -11.70 -9.18
N PRO A 61 -0.34 -11.15 -8.14
CA PRO A 61 0.61 -10.06 -8.32
C PRO A 61 1.89 -10.57 -9.00
N ILE A 62 2.26 -9.92 -10.09
CA ILE A 62 3.50 -10.18 -10.83
C ILE A 62 4.47 -9.00 -10.80
N PHE A 63 3.97 -7.81 -10.44
CA PHE A 63 4.78 -6.63 -10.23
C PHE A 63 4.93 -6.36 -8.74
N CYS A 64 6.10 -5.87 -8.35
CA CYS A 64 6.34 -5.36 -7.00
C CYS A 64 7.24 -4.14 -7.05
N HIS A 65 6.87 -3.11 -6.31
CA HIS A 65 7.73 -1.96 -6.05
C HIS A 65 7.78 -1.67 -4.55
N VAL A 66 8.98 -1.39 -4.03
CA VAL A 66 9.17 -1.03 -2.63
C VAL A 66 9.36 0.48 -2.55
N VAL A 67 8.68 1.11 -1.61
CA VAL A 67 8.85 2.53 -1.28
C VAL A 67 9.61 2.58 0.04
N PRO A 68 10.87 3.03 0.05
CA PRO A 68 11.62 3.12 1.28
C PRO A 68 11.00 4.14 2.23
N PRO A 69 11.19 3.98 3.55
CA PRO A 69 10.85 5.02 4.50
C PRO A 69 11.55 6.33 4.14
N SER A 70 10.82 7.44 4.20
CA SER A 70 11.38 8.78 4.01
C SER A 70 12.47 9.08 5.03
N ALA A 71 13.51 9.78 4.58
CA ALA A 71 14.61 10.22 5.44
C ALA A 71 14.17 11.31 6.45
N ALA A 72 13.08 12.03 6.18
CA ALA A 72 12.55 13.08 7.06
C ALA A 72 11.81 12.55 8.31
N SER A 73 11.54 11.24 8.36
CA SER A 73 10.97 10.57 9.54
C SER A 73 12.09 10.29 10.56
N ASP A 74 12.52 11.34 11.27
CA ASP A 74 13.65 11.31 12.21
C ASP A 74 13.39 10.49 13.49
N SER A 75 12.14 10.12 13.79
CA SER A 75 11.86 9.18 14.87
C SER A 75 11.99 7.74 14.36
N GLY A 76 13.03 7.03 14.81
CA GLY A 76 13.28 5.63 14.43
C GLY A 76 12.13 4.64 14.71
N LYS A 77 11.08 5.07 15.43
CA LYS A 77 9.91 4.29 15.80
C LYS A 77 8.77 4.31 14.75
N ASP A 78 8.80 5.23 13.78
CA ASP A 78 7.71 5.41 12.78
C ASP A 78 8.12 5.14 11.32
N LYS A 79 9.31 4.57 11.08
CA LYS A 79 9.76 4.23 9.72
C LYS A 79 8.84 3.16 9.10
N THR A 80 7.95 3.61 8.22
CA THR A 80 6.97 2.77 7.54
C THR A 80 7.45 2.46 6.14
N THR A 81 7.71 1.17 5.88
CA THR A 81 7.98 0.67 4.54
C THR A 81 6.65 0.44 3.82
N LYS A 82 6.56 0.86 2.56
CA LYS A 82 5.38 0.57 1.73
C LYS A 82 5.78 -0.36 0.59
N VAL A 83 4.91 -1.30 0.25
CA VAL A 83 5.11 -2.25 -0.83
C VAL A 83 3.90 -2.18 -1.74
N LEU A 84 4.12 -1.91 -3.02
CA LEU A 84 3.10 -1.93 -4.06
C LEU A 84 3.16 -3.29 -4.75
N LEU A 85 2.03 -3.99 -4.80
CA LEU A 85 1.84 -5.21 -5.56
C LEU A 85 0.94 -4.91 -6.75
N GLY A 86 1.32 -5.35 -7.94
CA GLY A 86 0.58 -5.11 -9.17
C GLY A 86 0.29 -6.39 -9.94
N SER A 87 -0.89 -6.45 -10.57
CA SER A 87 -1.30 -7.54 -11.46
C SER A 87 -1.37 -7.06 -12.91
N GLN A 88 -0.79 -7.82 -13.84
CA GLN A 88 -0.90 -7.54 -15.28
C GLN A 88 -2.34 -7.65 -15.77
N ARG A 89 -2.98 -8.79 -15.50
CA ARG A 89 -4.28 -9.13 -16.10
C ARG A 89 -5.43 -8.29 -15.54
N SER A 90 -5.45 -8.05 -14.23
CA SER A 90 -6.55 -7.30 -13.59
C SER A 90 -6.26 -5.80 -13.46
N GLN A 91 -5.01 -5.37 -13.70
CA GLN A 91 -4.49 -4.03 -13.43
C GLN A 91 -4.58 -3.59 -11.95
N GLU A 92 -4.98 -4.50 -11.04
CA GLU A 92 -5.08 -4.21 -9.62
C GLU A 92 -3.73 -3.83 -9.04
N ILE A 93 -3.73 -2.80 -8.20
CA ILE A 93 -2.59 -2.40 -7.41
C ILE A 93 -3.01 -2.41 -5.93
N MET A 94 -2.27 -3.15 -5.10
CA MET A 94 -2.44 -3.21 -3.66
C MET A 94 -1.23 -2.60 -2.97
N MET A 95 -1.46 -1.76 -1.97
CA MET A 95 -0.42 -1.20 -1.11
C MET A 95 -0.44 -1.91 0.24
N LEU A 96 0.70 -2.48 0.61
CA LEU A 96 0.99 -3.05 1.92
C LEU A 96 1.89 -2.09 2.68
N GLN A 97 1.72 -1.99 3.99
CA GLN A 97 2.52 -1.10 4.82
C GLN A 97 2.96 -1.85 6.08
N TYR A 98 4.24 -1.75 6.42
CA TYR A 98 4.77 -2.41 7.62
C TYR A 98 5.94 -1.64 8.24
N SER A 99 6.17 -1.92 9.52
CA SER A 99 7.27 -1.39 10.33
C SER A 99 7.87 -2.51 11.18
N GLY A 100 9.02 -2.26 11.81
CA GLY A 100 9.71 -3.22 12.68
C GLY A 100 10.73 -4.11 11.94
N GLY A 101 11.17 -5.18 12.61
CA GLY A 101 12.15 -6.17 12.12
C GLY A 101 13.58 -5.97 12.62
N ARG A 102 13.88 -4.80 13.21
CA ARG A 102 15.20 -4.47 13.76
C ARG A 102 15.27 -4.71 15.26
N VAL A 103 14.68 -3.78 16.03
CA VAL A 103 14.59 -3.84 17.50
C VAL A 103 13.21 -4.35 17.89
N ASP A 104 12.17 -3.77 17.30
CA ASP A 104 10.79 -4.18 17.49
C ASP A 104 10.38 -5.30 16.51
N PRO A 105 9.42 -6.17 16.89
CA PRO A 105 8.86 -7.16 15.98
C PRO A 105 8.20 -6.49 14.77
N CYS A 106 8.12 -7.20 13.65
CA CYS A 106 7.41 -6.73 12.47
C CYS A 106 5.91 -6.61 12.76
N TYR A 107 5.29 -5.52 12.31
CA TYR A 107 3.83 -5.34 12.39
C TYR A 107 3.29 -4.61 11.16
N SER A 108 2.05 -4.96 10.79
CA SER A 108 1.32 -4.29 9.71
C SER A 108 0.88 -2.89 10.15
N ARG A 109 1.02 -1.92 9.25
CA ARG A 109 0.52 -0.55 9.40
C ARG A 109 -0.80 -0.42 8.65
N GLY A 110 -1.90 -0.71 9.34
CA GLY A 110 -3.24 -0.66 8.74
C GLY A 110 -3.57 -1.89 7.88
N SER A 111 -4.70 -1.80 7.18
CA SER A 111 -5.17 -2.82 6.24
C SER A 111 -4.49 -2.67 4.88
N VAL A 112 -4.52 -3.74 4.07
CA VAL A 112 -4.17 -3.67 2.65
C VAL A 112 -5.03 -2.62 1.96
N GLN A 113 -4.40 -1.71 1.22
CA GLN A 113 -5.10 -0.62 0.53
C GLN A 113 -5.12 -0.87 -0.97
N ALA A 114 -6.31 -1.02 -1.54
CA ALA A 114 -6.50 -1.05 -2.99
C ALA A 114 -6.35 0.36 -3.57
N LEU A 115 -5.57 0.46 -4.66
CA LEU A 115 -5.42 1.69 -5.43
C LEU A 115 -6.32 1.67 -6.68
N LEU A 116 -6.45 2.82 -7.34
CA LEU A 116 -7.32 2.97 -8.50
C LEU A 116 -6.73 2.25 -9.70
N GLN A 117 -7.60 1.60 -10.47
CA GLN A 117 -7.23 0.96 -11.72
C GLN A 117 -7.35 1.96 -12.88
N PRO A 118 -6.55 1.83 -13.96
CA PRO A 118 -6.63 2.73 -15.11
C PRO A 118 -8.05 2.85 -15.67
N LYS A 119 -8.78 1.73 -15.80
CA LYS A 119 -10.17 1.73 -16.28
C LYS A 119 -11.15 2.50 -15.38
N GLU A 120 -10.87 2.63 -14.08
CA GLU A 120 -11.71 3.42 -13.17
C GLU A 120 -11.55 4.92 -13.38
N SER A 121 -10.47 5.34 -14.06
CA SER A 121 -10.25 6.74 -14.45
C SER A 121 -11.16 7.20 -15.58
N LEU A 122 -11.80 6.29 -16.33
CA LEU A 122 -12.71 6.62 -17.43
C LEU A 122 -13.79 7.61 -17.01
N LYS A 123 -14.33 7.45 -15.79
CA LYS A 123 -15.36 8.35 -15.26
C LYS A 123 -14.93 9.82 -15.18
N HIS A 124 -13.63 10.09 -15.11
CA HIS A 124 -13.05 11.43 -15.09
C HIS A 124 -12.70 11.94 -16.49
N LEU A 125 -12.68 11.08 -17.50
CA LEU A 125 -12.38 11.40 -18.90
C LEU A 125 -13.62 11.58 -19.77
N LEU A 126 -14.79 11.13 -19.31
CA LEU A 126 -16.06 11.20 -20.04
C LEU A 126 -16.35 12.61 -20.57
N ASP A 127 -16.11 13.64 -19.76
CA ASP A 127 -16.35 15.04 -20.14
C ASP A 127 -15.39 15.55 -21.23
N GLN A 128 -14.21 14.93 -21.35
CA GLN A 128 -13.17 15.38 -22.27
C GLN A 128 -13.20 14.66 -23.61
N VAL A 129 -13.71 13.43 -23.66
CA VAL A 129 -13.63 12.60 -24.87
C VAL A 129 -14.89 11.76 -25.14
N PRO A 130 -16.10 12.36 -25.18
CA PRO A 130 -17.34 11.61 -25.33
C PRO A 130 -17.39 10.77 -26.63
N HIS A 131 -16.80 11.27 -27.72
CA HIS A 131 -16.78 10.58 -29.01
C HIS A 131 -15.76 9.44 -29.11
N ARG A 132 -14.86 9.28 -28.13
CA ARG A 132 -13.84 8.22 -28.14
C ARG A 132 -13.95 7.28 -26.95
N LEU A 133 -15.12 7.24 -26.31
CA LEU A 133 -15.33 6.43 -25.11
C LEU A 133 -14.98 4.96 -25.33
N ASP A 134 -15.41 4.36 -26.44
CA ASP A 134 -15.11 2.96 -26.75
C ASP A 134 -13.60 2.71 -26.91
N THR A 135 -12.90 3.65 -27.56
CA THR A 135 -11.45 3.55 -27.77
C THR A 135 -10.71 3.72 -26.44
N ALA A 136 -11.07 4.74 -25.65
CA ALA A 136 -10.51 4.97 -24.33
C ALA A 136 -10.76 3.79 -23.39
N THR A 137 -11.96 3.20 -23.43
CA THR A 137 -12.33 2.04 -22.61
C THR A 137 -11.48 0.84 -22.95
N LYS A 138 -11.30 0.54 -24.24
CA LYS A 138 -10.45 -0.57 -24.70
C LYS A 138 -9.00 -0.37 -24.24
N ARG A 139 -8.45 0.82 -24.48
CA ARG A 139 -7.05 1.13 -24.15
C ARG A 139 -6.76 1.12 -22.64
N LEU A 140 -7.65 1.74 -21.84
CA LEU A 140 -7.51 1.72 -20.37
C LEU A 140 -7.79 0.35 -19.75
N SER A 141 -8.39 -0.58 -20.50
CA SER A 141 -8.57 -1.98 -20.07
C SER A 141 -7.45 -2.91 -20.54
N ALA A 142 -6.50 -2.42 -21.34
CA ALA A 142 -5.36 -3.21 -21.78
C ALA A 142 -4.52 -3.67 -20.57
N PRO A 143 -3.97 -4.90 -20.56
CA PRO A 143 -3.20 -5.40 -19.43
C PRO A 143 -2.05 -4.48 -19.04
N ALA A 144 -1.70 -4.48 -17.75
CA ALA A 144 -0.56 -3.71 -17.26
C ALA A 144 0.76 -4.43 -17.60
N THR A 145 1.72 -3.71 -18.17
CA THR A 145 3.06 -4.21 -18.50
C THR A 145 4.14 -3.71 -17.54
N GLY A 146 3.86 -2.63 -16.79
CA GLY A 146 4.81 -2.10 -15.81
C GLY A 146 4.14 -1.37 -14.65
N LEU A 147 4.81 -1.38 -13.49
CA LEU A 147 4.42 -0.65 -12.29
C LEU A 147 5.68 -0.07 -11.63
N THR A 148 5.66 1.22 -11.33
CA THR A 148 6.71 1.88 -10.55
C THR A 148 6.11 2.98 -9.67
N CYS A 149 6.91 3.57 -8.81
CA CYS A 149 6.51 4.75 -8.09
C CYS A 149 7.67 5.73 -7.87
N ILE A 150 7.31 7.00 -7.75
CA ILE A 150 8.22 8.10 -7.45
C ILE A 150 7.80 8.68 -6.10
N GLN A 151 8.70 8.62 -5.13
CA GLN A 151 8.52 9.30 -3.86
C GLN A 151 8.86 10.79 -4.03
N ARG A 152 7.99 11.65 -3.51
CA ARG A 152 8.15 13.11 -3.55
C ARG A 152 8.11 13.64 -2.12
N GLU A 153 9.16 14.38 -1.78
CA GLU A 153 9.26 15.11 -0.52
C GLU A 153 9.17 16.60 -0.83
N ALA A 154 8.08 17.24 -0.43
CA ALA A 154 7.96 18.69 -0.51
C ALA A 154 8.43 19.30 0.83
N ARG A 155 9.51 20.10 0.78
CA ARG A 155 9.99 20.87 1.92
C ARG A 155 9.25 22.22 1.97
N GLY A 156 8.19 22.30 2.76
CA GLY A 156 7.49 23.55 3.07
C GLY A 156 8.03 24.22 4.33
N LYS A 157 7.61 25.48 4.59
CA LYS A 157 7.91 26.19 5.85
C LYS A 157 7.23 25.48 7.04
N GLY A 158 7.90 24.49 7.62
CA GLY A 158 7.54 23.89 8.92
C GLY A 158 7.02 22.45 8.89
N HIS A 159 6.66 21.89 7.73
CA HIS A 159 6.21 20.49 7.61
C HIS A 159 6.74 19.85 6.32
N SER A 160 7.25 18.62 6.42
CA SER A 160 7.50 17.76 5.25
C SER A 160 6.19 17.12 4.82
N GLN A 161 5.74 17.41 3.60
CA GLN A 161 4.62 16.69 3.00
C GLN A 161 5.18 15.59 2.11
N GLU A 162 4.96 14.35 2.53
CA GLU A 162 5.38 13.16 1.79
C GLU A 162 4.24 12.68 0.89
N SER A 163 4.57 12.47 -0.38
CA SER A 163 3.65 11.88 -1.34
C SER A 163 4.33 10.81 -2.18
N VAL A 164 3.53 9.86 -2.65
CA VAL A 164 3.98 8.78 -3.54
C VAL A 164 3.18 8.86 -4.82
N CYS A 165 3.85 9.10 -5.94
CA CYS A 165 3.25 9.01 -7.27
C CYS A 165 3.41 7.58 -7.78
N VAL A 166 2.31 6.86 -7.96
CA VAL A 166 2.30 5.51 -8.51
C VAL A 166 2.03 5.60 -10.01
N LEU A 167 2.83 4.92 -10.82
CA LEU A 167 2.70 4.89 -12.28
C LEU A 167 2.51 3.46 -12.77
N GLN A 168 1.53 3.24 -13.63
CA GLN A 168 1.26 1.98 -14.30
C GLN A 168 1.28 2.18 -15.81
N LEU A 169 2.02 1.32 -16.52
CA LEU A 169 2.10 1.30 -17.98
C LEU A 169 1.21 0.15 -18.52
N THR A 170 0.40 0.42 -19.54
CA THR A 170 -0.39 -0.60 -20.24
C THR A 170 0.34 -1.14 -21.47
N GLU A 171 -0.09 -2.30 -21.98
CA GLU A 171 0.42 -2.87 -23.23
C GLU A 171 0.19 -1.97 -24.46
N ASP A 172 -0.87 -1.14 -24.42
CA ASP A 172 -1.18 -0.14 -25.47
C ASP A 172 -0.35 1.16 -25.32
N GLY A 173 0.62 1.18 -24.40
CA GLY A 173 1.53 2.29 -24.17
C GLY A 173 0.96 3.46 -23.37
N ASP A 174 -0.19 3.30 -22.71
CA ASP A 174 -0.75 4.35 -21.86
C ASP A 174 -0.10 4.34 -20.48
N ILE A 175 0.17 5.54 -19.96
CA ILE A 175 0.69 5.73 -18.60
C ILE A 175 -0.42 6.29 -17.73
N PHE A 176 -0.89 5.48 -16.79
CA PHE A 176 -1.77 5.92 -15.72
C PHE A 176 -0.94 6.31 -14.50
N TYR A 177 -1.26 7.43 -13.87
CA TYR A 177 -0.61 7.83 -12.63
C TYR A 177 -1.62 8.29 -11.58
N GLN A 178 -1.30 8.07 -10.32
CA GLN A 178 -2.04 8.58 -9.17
C GLN A 178 -1.08 9.03 -8.06
N VAL A 179 -1.44 10.11 -7.37
CA VAL A 179 -0.65 10.64 -6.26
C VAL A 179 -1.32 10.30 -4.94
N LEU A 180 -0.56 9.66 -4.05
CA LEU A 180 -0.96 9.32 -2.69
C LEU A 180 -0.33 10.32 -1.74
N GLU A 181 -1.15 11.05 -0.98
CA GLU A 181 -0.69 12.00 0.03
C GLU A 181 -0.84 11.43 1.42
N HIS A 182 0.18 11.62 2.27
CA HIS A 182 0.08 11.27 3.68
C HIS A 182 -0.74 12.32 4.42
N LYS A 183 -1.99 11.99 4.80
CA LYS A 183 -2.77 12.81 5.72
C LYS A 183 -2.42 12.43 7.15
N LEU A 184 -1.76 13.33 7.88
CA LEU A 184 -1.72 13.26 9.33
C LEU A 184 -3.16 13.34 9.83
N GLN A 185 -3.64 12.30 10.51
CA GLN A 185 -4.87 12.40 11.28
C GLN A 185 -4.64 13.45 12.36
N THR A 186 -5.16 14.66 12.17
CA THR A 186 -5.41 15.57 13.29
C THR A 186 -6.35 14.82 14.23
N ARG A 187 -5.82 14.43 15.41
CA ARG A 187 -6.66 14.05 16.54
C ARG A 187 -7.59 15.23 16.80
N ASN A 188 -8.83 15.14 16.35
CA ASN A 188 -9.89 15.98 16.86
C ASN A 188 -10.01 15.61 18.33
N THR A 189 -9.39 16.39 19.21
CA THR A 189 -9.83 16.49 20.59
C THR A 189 -11.21 17.14 20.56
N SER A 190 -12.23 16.36 20.21
CA SER A 190 -13.60 16.66 20.54
C SER A 190 -13.71 16.54 22.05
N GLY A 191 -13.31 17.61 22.76
CA GLY A 191 -13.59 17.78 24.17
C GLY A 191 -15.10 17.78 24.35
N ALA A 192 -15.57 16.77 25.06
CA ALA A 192 -16.95 16.57 25.41
C ALA A 192 -17.51 17.79 26.16
N LEU A 193 -18.75 18.09 25.79
CA LEU A 193 -19.79 18.80 26.54
C LEU A 193 -19.50 19.00 28.03
N ALA A 194 -19.36 20.26 28.44
CA ALA A 194 -19.74 20.71 29.77
C ALA A 194 -20.78 21.83 29.61
N LEU A 195 -22.02 21.43 29.37
CA LEU A 195 -23.19 22.23 29.71
C LEU A 195 -23.26 22.24 31.24
N GLY A 196 -22.83 23.35 31.83
CA GLY A 196 -23.04 23.66 33.23
C GLY A 196 -23.50 25.11 33.30
N ASP A 197 -24.79 25.33 33.03
CA ASP A 197 -25.45 26.58 33.35
C ASP A 197 -26.63 26.30 34.29
N GLU A 198 -26.86 27.27 35.17
CA GLU A 198 -27.43 27.13 36.51
C GLU A 198 -28.93 26.82 36.57
N HIS A 199 -29.35 26.01 37.56
CA HIS A 199 -30.64 26.24 38.22
C HIS A 199 -30.67 25.74 39.67
N ARG A 200 -30.61 26.69 40.60
CA ARG A 200 -31.06 26.53 42.00
C ARG A 200 -32.58 26.71 42.07
N PRO A 201 -33.31 25.89 42.82
CA PRO A 201 -34.57 26.30 43.42
C PRO A 201 -34.43 26.57 44.92
N ASN A 202 -35.03 27.69 45.37
CA ASN A 202 -35.23 28.09 46.77
C ASN A 202 -36.22 27.17 47.49
N VAL A 203 -35.89 26.75 48.72
CA VAL A 203 -36.74 26.53 49.93
C VAL A 203 -35.72 26.34 51.08
N ASN A 204 -35.66 27.00 52.25
CA ASN A 204 -36.55 27.78 53.12
C ASN A 204 -35.71 28.86 53.82
#